data_AF-A0A1Q9BYS6-F1
#
_entry.id   AF-A0A1Q9BYS6-F1
#
_cell.length_a   1.000
_cell.length_b   1.000
_cell.length_c   1.000
_cell.angle_alpha   90.00
_cell.angle_beta   90.00
_cell.angle_gamma   90.00
#
_symmetry.space_group_name_H-M   'P 1'
#
loop_
_entity.id
_entity.type
_entity.pdbx_description
1 polymer ?
#
loop_
_entity_poly.entity_id
_entity_poly.type
_entity_poly.pdbx_seq_one_letter_code
_entity_poly.pdbx_strand_id
1 'polypeptide(L)'
;MHIDLQGNIGSAAAAEPSSRQLESAFVDIMSHATYQNKWVECMQELMEQVQIEYLPVDAKENGQHFEPGFQHFALLYIKYLQIYRKLEECHDQMVHPQKRGSIKKVLKSTIIRILELKEQLITFNLRPLNRFVALDEVLTDLKLNPETVEWKVPRYFLDGKECREEIEDKQHKIDHWLGVFGMSLVPDDLLDKKDPFEADERASS
;
A
#
# COMPACT_ATOMS: atom_id res chain seq x y z
N MET A 1 21.43 -24.45 -74.11
CA MET A 1 20.97 -24.90 -72.80
C MET A 1 22.06 -24.54 -71.80
N HIS A 2 22.04 -23.31 -71.31
CA HIS A 2 23.00 -22.79 -70.32
C HIS A 2 22.15 -22.33 -69.14
N ILE A 3 22.39 -22.92 -67.97
CA ILE A 3 21.70 -22.61 -66.72
C ILE A 3 22.63 -21.68 -65.95
N ASP A 4 22.24 -20.41 -65.80
CA ASP A 4 22.94 -19.45 -64.95
C ASP A 4 22.62 -19.72 -63.48
N LEU A 5 23.65 -20.09 -62.71
CA LEU A 5 23.65 -20.13 -61.26
C LEU A 5 24.26 -18.82 -60.74
N GLN A 6 23.43 -17.80 -60.53
CA GLN A 6 23.78 -16.68 -59.67
C GLN A 6 22.73 -16.55 -58.56
N GLY A 7 23.06 -17.13 -57.41
CA GLY A 7 22.36 -16.89 -56.16
C GLY A 7 22.63 -15.47 -55.69
N ASN A 8 21.64 -14.60 -55.83
CA ASN A 8 21.63 -13.27 -55.26
C ASN A 8 21.28 -13.37 -53.77
N ILE A 9 22.29 -13.44 -52.91
CA ILE A 9 22.13 -13.31 -51.46
C ILE A 9 22.16 -11.81 -51.14
N GLY A 10 20.98 -11.20 -51.03
CA GLY A 10 20.85 -9.83 -50.55
C GLY A 10 21.42 -9.70 -49.14
N SER A 11 22.57 -9.02 -49.04
CA SER A 11 23.15 -8.62 -47.76
C SER A 11 22.28 -7.50 -47.17
N ALA A 12 21.41 -7.87 -46.22
CA ALA A 12 20.74 -6.91 -45.37
C ALA A 12 21.78 -6.32 -44.42
N ALA A 13 22.32 -5.14 -44.76
CA ALA A 13 23.16 -4.36 -43.88
C ALA A 13 22.36 -4.00 -42.61
N ALA A 14 22.62 -4.70 -41.52
CA ALA A 14 22.09 -4.37 -40.21
C ALA A 14 22.72 -3.03 -39.78
N ALA A 15 21.91 -1.96 -39.78
CA ALA A 15 22.34 -0.65 -39.34
C ALA A 15 22.83 -0.73 -37.88
N GLU A 16 24.09 -0.37 -37.63
CA GLU A 16 24.66 -0.34 -36.28
C GLU A 16 23.92 0.68 -35.42
N PRO A 17 23.49 0.31 -34.19
CA PRO A 17 22.74 1.22 -33.33
C PRO A 17 23.61 2.41 -32.89
N SER A 18 23.02 3.61 -32.94
CA SER A 18 23.67 4.86 -32.55
C SER A 18 24.04 4.85 -31.06
N SER A 19 25.12 5.53 -30.67
CA SER A 19 25.57 5.64 -29.27
C SER A 19 24.46 6.08 -28.30
N ARG A 20 23.57 6.99 -28.73
CA ARG A 20 22.41 7.42 -27.93
C ARG A 20 21.37 6.31 -27.70
N GLN A 21 21.22 5.40 -28.66
CA GLN A 21 20.31 4.25 -28.52
C GLN A 21 20.87 3.21 -27.56
N LEU A 22 22.20 3.03 -27.56
CA LEU A 22 22.89 2.16 -26.61
C LEU A 22 22.83 2.72 -25.19
N GLU A 23 23.00 4.04 -25.00
CA GLU A 23 22.83 4.70 -23.71
C GLU A 23 21.40 4.57 -23.16
N SER A 24 20.39 4.81 -24.00
CA SER A 24 18.97 4.64 -23.61
C SER A 24 18.68 3.19 -23.22
N ALA A 25 19.11 2.21 -24.03
CA ALA A 25 18.90 0.81 -23.73
C ALA A 25 19.63 0.36 -22.46
N PHE A 26 20.83 0.89 -22.20
CA PHE A 26 21.59 0.62 -20.98
C PHE A 26 20.89 1.18 -19.74
N VAL A 27 20.34 2.39 -19.81
CA VAL A 27 19.53 2.99 -18.73
C VAL A 27 18.25 2.18 -18.47
N ASP A 28 17.59 1.68 -19.51
CA ASP A 28 16.40 0.83 -19.36
C ASP A 28 16.74 -0.53 -18.72
N ILE A 29 17.89 -1.13 -19.07
CA ILE A 29 18.37 -2.37 -18.46
C ILE A 29 18.74 -2.15 -16.98
N MET A 30 19.45 -1.06 -16.67
CA MET A 30 19.84 -0.72 -15.31
C MET A 30 18.61 -0.41 -14.43
N SER A 31 17.67 0.40 -14.92
CA SER A 31 16.44 0.73 -14.19
C SER A 31 15.58 -0.51 -13.93
N HIS A 32 15.47 -1.42 -14.91
CA HIS A 32 14.82 -2.70 -14.72
C HIS A 32 15.49 -3.55 -13.63
N ALA A 33 16.82 -3.61 -13.60
CA ALA A 33 17.56 -4.32 -12.56
C ALA A 33 17.37 -3.70 -11.17
N THR A 34 17.36 -2.37 -11.07
CA THR A 34 17.15 -1.64 -9.81
C THR A 34 15.80 -1.99 -9.17
N TYR A 35 14.70 -1.87 -9.92
CA TYR A 35 13.36 -2.15 -9.37
C TYR A 35 13.10 -3.63 -9.17
N GLN A 36 13.78 -4.51 -9.91
CA GLN A 36 13.77 -5.93 -9.62
C GLN A 36 14.47 -6.27 -8.30
N ASN A 37 15.65 -5.68 -8.04
CA ASN A 37 16.35 -5.89 -6.76
C ASN A 37 15.53 -5.32 -5.60
N LYS A 38 15.01 -4.10 -5.76
CA LYS A 38 14.15 -3.46 -4.77
C LYS A 38 12.89 -4.28 -4.48
N TRP A 39 12.30 -4.90 -5.49
CA TRP A 39 11.18 -5.83 -5.31
C TRP A 39 11.58 -7.06 -4.48
N VAL A 40 12.74 -7.67 -4.77
CA VAL A 40 13.23 -8.83 -4.01
C VAL A 40 13.49 -8.47 -2.56
N GLU A 41 14.19 -7.36 -2.31
CA GLU A 41 14.45 -6.83 -0.97
C GLU A 41 13.13 -6.55 -0.22
N CYS A 42 12.18 -5.88 -0.88
CA CYS A 42 10.89 -5.56 -0.28
C CYS A 42 10.06 -6.81 0.05
N MET A 43 10.13 -7.85 -0.78
CA MET A 43 9.47 -9.13 -0.51
C MET A 43 10.13 -9.87 0.66
N GLN A 44 11.46 -9.82 0.76
CA GLN A 44 12.17 -10.38 1.91
C GLN A 44 11.75 -9.66 3.21
N GLU A 45 11.75 -8.32 3.22
CA GLU A 45 11.28 -7.54 4.36
C GLU A 45 9.83 -7.87 4.74
N LEU A 46 8.95 -8.04 3.74
CA LEU A 46 7.56 -8.43 3.99
C LEU A 46 7.47 -9.85 4.59
N MET A 47 8.25 -10.80 4.10
CA MET A 47 8.27 -12.17 4.63
C MET A 47 8.79 -12.21 6.07
N GLU A 48 9.85 -11.46 6.37
CA GLU A 48 10.40 -11.31 7.72
C GLU A 48 9.35 -10.66 8.64
N GLN A 49 8.67 -9.62 8.18
CA GLN A 49 7.62 -8.94 8.94
C GLN A 49 6.44 -9.88 9.24
N VAL A 50 5.99 -10.65 8.26
CA VAL A 50 4.96 -11.68 8.42
C VAL A 50 5.42 -12.73 9.43
N GLN A 51 6.67 -13.19 9.34
CA GLN A 51 7.20 -14.14 10.31
C GLN A 51 7.21 -13.56 11.73
N ILE A 52 7.61 -12.31 11.93
CA ILE A 52 7.59 -11.62 13.23
C ILE A 52 6.17 -11.58 13.81
N GLU A 53 5.18 -11.31 12.97
CA GLU A 53 3.78 -11.26 13.38
C GLU A 53 3.22 -12.65 13.78
N TYR A 54 3.70 -13.72 13.13
CA TYR A 54 3.31 -15.10 13.44
C TYR A 54 4.24 -15.81 14.44
N LEU A 55 5.30 -15.16 14.92
CA LEU A 55 6.15 -15.76 15.96
C LEU A 55 5.25 -16.13 17.15
N PRO A 56 5.36 -17.35 17.70
CA PRO A 56 4.47 -17.79 18.75
C PRO A 56 4.51 -16.81 19.93
N VAL A 57 3.32 -16.36 20.33
CA VAL A 57 3.07 -15.62 21.58
C VAL A 57 3.55 -16.42 22.82
N ASP A 58 3.94 -17.68 22.62
CA ASP A 58 4.62 -18.57 23.56
C ASP A 58 6.04 -18.12 23.95
N ALA A 59 6.59 -17.07 23.31
CA ALA A 59 7.81 -16.42 23.78
C ALA A 59 7.55 -15.81 25.16
N LYS A 60 7.90 -16.57 26.21
CA LYS A 60 7.81 -16.09 27.58
C LYS A 60 8.82 -14.98 27.81
N GLU A 61 8.37 -13.73 27.76
CA GLU A 61 9.19 -12.62 28.23
C GLU A 61 9.21 -12.68 29.77
N ASN A 62 10.37 -12.97 30.36
CA ASN A 62 10.53 -13.12 31.82
C ASN A 62 9.60 -14.16 32.48
N GLY A 63 9.14 -15.17 31.74
CA GLY A 63 8.25 -16.22 32.26
C GLY A 63 6.75 -15.94 32.12
N GLN A 64 6.35 -14.75 31.64
CA GLN A 64 4.96 -14.37 31.39
C GLN A 64 4.58 -14.52 29.91
N HIS A 65 3.31 -14.79 29.65
CA HIS A 65 2.77 -14.81 28.29
C HIS A 65 2.84 -13.38 27.72
N PHE A 66 3.29 -13.25 26.47
CA PHE A 66 3.30 -11.96 25.80
C PHE A 66 1.85 -11.56 25.48
N GLU A 67 1.41 -10.41 25.96
CA GLU A 67 0.08 -9.89 25.62
C GLU A 67 0.25 -8.74 24.61
N PRO A 68 -0.24 -8.88 23.36
CA PRO A 68 -0.20 -7.81 22.38
C PRO A 68 -0.93 -6.57 22.90
N GLY A 69 -0.20 -5.46 22.99
CA GLY A 69 -0.76 -4.15 23.37
C GLY A 69 -0.59 -3.10 22.28
N PHE A 70 -0.94 -1.86 22.60
CA PHE A 70 -0.83 -0.71 21.69
C PHE A 70 0.56 -0.61 21.02
N GLN A 71 1.62 -0.68 21.81
CA GLN A 71 3.00 -0.57 21.32
C GLN A 71 3.33 -1.64 20.28
N HIS A 72 2.89 -2.89 20.51
CA HIS A 72 3.12 -4.00 19.58
C HIS A 72 2.46 -3.72 18.22
N PHE A 73 1.18 -3.36 18.22
CA PHE A 73 0.47 -3.04 16.98
C PHE A 73 0.99 -1.77 16.30
N ALA A 74 1.49 -0.79 17.07
CA ALA A 74 2.07 0.42 16.52
C ALA A 74 3.35 0.11 15.73
N LEU A 75 4.22 -0.74 16.27
CA LEU A 75 5.43 -1.19 15.58
C LEU A 75 5.11 -1.95 14.29
N LEU A 76 4.15 -2.89 14.35
CA LEU A 76 3.68 -3.61 13.16
C LEU A 76 3.12 -2.64 12.11
N TYR A 77 2.21 -1.75 12.52
CA TYR A 77 1.57 -0.77 11.64
C TYR A 77 2.61 0.10 10.91
N ILE A 78 3.58 0.65 11.65
CA ILE A 78 4.65 1.47 11.09
C ILE A 78 5.50 0.66 10.10
N LYS A 79 5.84 -0.60 10.41
CA LYS A 79 6.62 -1.42 9.47
C LYS A 79 5.86 -1.75 8.20
N TYR A 80 4.59 -2.11 8.30
CA TYR A 80 3.79 -2.35 7.10
C TYR A 80 3.62 -1.08 6.26
N LEU A 81 3.52 0.11 6.86
CA LEU A 81 3.54 1.38 6.12
C LEU A 81 4.84 1.61 5.33
N GLN A 82 5.99 1.28 5.91
CA GLN A 82 7.28 1.39 5.22
C GLN A 82 7.38 0.41 4.05
N ILE A 83 6.95 -0.84 4.25
CA ILE A 83 6.89 -1.87 3.20
C ILE A 83 5.93 -1.43 2.09
N TYR A 84 4.74 -0.94 2.46
CA TYR A 84 3.75 -0.42 1.53
C TYR A 84 4.32 0.64 0.57
N ARG A 85 5.09 1.60 1.09
CA ARG A 85 5.74 2.63 0.25
C ARG A 85 6.71 2.05 -0.76
N LYS A 86 7.53 1.09 -0.33
CA LYS A 86 8.47 0.38 -1.22
C LYS A 86 7.72 -0.42 -2.29
N LEU A 87 6.64 -1.09 -1.93
CA LEU A 87 5.79 -1.84 -2.85
C LEU A 87 5.10 -0.93 -3.87
N GLU A 88 4.60 0.23 -3.43
CA GLU A 88 3.97 1.22 -4.31
C GLU A 88 4.96 1.76 -5.34
N GLU A 89 6.17 2.09 -4.91
CA GLU A 89 7.24 2.54 -5.79
C GLU A 89 7.66 1.45 -6.79
N CYS A 90 7.82 0.20 -6.32
CA CYS A 90 8.08 -0.93 -7.19
C CYS A 90 6.96 -1.15 -8.21
N HIS A 91 5.69 -1.03 -7.80
CA HIS A 91 4.55 -1.17 -8.71
C HIS A 91 4.53 -0.09 -9.78
N ASP A 92 4.83 1.15 -9.41
CA ASP A 92 4.84 2.29 -10.32
C ASP A 92 5.93 2.16 -11.38
N GLN A 93 7.13 1.74 -10.96
CA GLN A 93 8.32 1.72 -11.80
C GLN A 93 8.53 0.39 -12.55
N MET A 94 7.77 -0.67 -12.20
CA MET A 94 7.87 -1.97 -12.87
C MET A 94 7.29 -1.93 -14.28
N VAL A 95 8.17 -2.01 -15.28
CA VAL A 95 7.80 -2.01 -16.70
C VAL A 95 7.20 -3.35 -17.17
N HIS A 96 7.55 -4.47 -16.53
CA HIS A 96 7.11 -5.80 -16.97
C HIS A 96 5.66 -6.08 -16.50
N PRO A 97 4.67 -6.21 -17.41
CA PRO A 97 3.25 -6.24 -17.03
C PRO A 97 2.87 -7.36 -16.06
N GLN A 98 3.40 -8.57 -16.28
CA GLN A 98 3.12 -9.72 -15.42
C GLN A 98 3.63 -9.51 -13.99
N LYS A 99 4.89 -9.05 -13.83
CA LYS A 99 5.47 -8.73 -12.53
C LYS A 99 4.71 -7.59 -11.87
N ARG A 100 4.40 -6.52 -12.61
CA ARG A 100 3.60 -5.39 -12.11
C ARG A 100 2.24 -5.86 -11.57
N GLY A 101 1.57 -6.78 -12.27
CA GLY A 101 0.34 -7.42 -11.79
C GLY A 101 0.52 -8.20 -10.48
N SER A 102 1.62 -8.95 -10.33
CA SER A 102 1.94 -9.64 -9.08
C SER A 102 2.22 -8.67 -7.92
N ILE A 103 2.97 -7.59 -8.17
CA ILE A 103 3.23 -6.54 -7.17
C ILE A 103 1.90 -5.89 -6.75
N LYS A 104 1.01 -5.59 -7.70
CA LYS A 104 -0.32 -5.02 -7.39
C LYS A 104 -1.13 -5.91 -6.43
N LYS A 105 -1.07 -7.23 -6.60
CA LYS A 105 -1.76 -8.19 -5.70
C LYS A 105 -1.18 -8.14 -4.29
N VAL A 106 0.14 -8.18 -4.16
CA VAL A 106 0.82 -8.08 -2.85
C VAL A 106 0.52 -6.74 -2.19
N LEU A 107 0.63 -5.65 -2.95
CA LEU A 107 0.31 -4.30 -2.48
C LEU A 107 -1.13 -4.19 -1.96
N LYS A 108 -2.13 -4.76 -2.66
CA LYS A 108 -3.51 -4.83 -2.17
C LYS A 108 -3.62 -5.59 -0.84
N SER A 109 -2.94 -6.73 -0.72
CA SER A 109 -2.92 -7.52 0.51
C SER A 109 -2.29 -6.75 1.69
N THR A 110 -1.16 -6.08 1.44
CA THR A 110 -0.50 -5.23 2.43
C THR A 110 -1.38 -4.06 2.88
N ILE A 111 -2.14 -3.44 1.96
CA ILE A 111 -3.11 -2.39 2.31
C ILE A 111 -4.16 -2.93 3.28
N ILE A 112 -4.72 -4.11 3.01
CA ILE A 112 -5.71 -4.74 3.90
C ILE A 112 -5.12 -4.95 5.29
N ARG A 113 -3.92 -5.53 5.39
CA ARG A 113 -3.24 -5.75 6.68
C ARG A 113 -3.05 -4.45 7.46
N ILE A 114 -2.70 -3.35 6.79
CA ILE A 114 -2.51 -2.05 7.44
C ILE A 114 -3.83 -1.52 8.02
N LEU A 115 -4.95 -1.72 7.32
CA LEU A 115 -6.27 -1.34 7.83
C LEU A 115 -6.68 -2.17 9.05
N GLU A 116 -6.40 -3.48 9.03
CA GLU A 116 -6.63 -4.36 10.18
C GLU A 116 -5.80 -3.93 11.40
N LEU A 117 -4.52 -3.62 11.20
CA LEU A 117 -3.64 -3.13 12.26
C LEU A 117 -4.10 -1.76 12.80
N LYS A 118 -4.61 -0.89 11.92
CA LYS A 118 -5.21 0.38 12.36
C LYS A 118 -6.43 0.14 13.25
N GLU A 119 -7.26 -0.84 12.93
CA GLU A 119 -8.40 -1.18 13.78
C GLU A 119 -7.97 -1.73 15.14
N GLN A 120 -6.91 -2.55 15.18
CA GLN A 120 -6.30 -2.97 16.45
C GLN A 120 -5.80 -1.76 17.26
N LEU A 121 -5.10 -0.82 16.61
CA LEU A 121 -4.64 0.40 17.27
C LEU A 121 -5.77 1.26 17.84
N ILE A 122 -6.90 1.34 17.14
CA ILE A 122 -8.10 2.03 17.64
C ILE A 122 -8.67 1.29 18.85
N THR A 123 -8.68 -0.04 18.82
CA THR A 123 -9.18 -0.88 19.91
C THR A 123 -8.34 -0.74 21.18
N PHE A 124 -7.02 -0.71 21.05
CA PHE A 124 -6.07 -0.54 22.16
C PHE A 124 -5.77 0.94 22.49
N ASN A 125 -6.50 1.88 21.89
CA ASN A 125 -6.28 3.30 22.11
C ASN A 125 -6.62 3.68 23.55
N LEU A 126 -5.74 4.45 24.20
CA LEU A 126 -5.94 4.97 25.55
C LEU A 126 -7.12 5.95 25.65
N ARG A 127 -7.58 6.49 24.52
CA ARG A 127 -8.80 7.31 24.42
C ARG A 127 -9.93 6.49 23.80
N PRO A 128 -10.84 5.91 24.61
CA PRO A 128 -12.00 5.18 24.11
C PRO A 128 -12.82 6.05 23.16
N LEU A 129 -13.41 5.44 22.12
CA LEU A 129 -14.25 6.09 21.10
C LEU A 129 -13.51 7.04 20.14
N ASN A 130 -12.20 7.30 20.34
CA ASN A 130 -11.42 8.11 19.41
C ASN A 130 -10.75 7.25 18.33
N ARG A 131 -11.13 7.47 17.07
CA ARG A 131 -10.52 6.81 15.90
C ARG A 131 -9.15 7.37 15.54
N PHE A 132 -8.76 8.50 16.11
CA PHE A 132 -7.44 9.06 15.96
C PHE A 132 -6.44 8.34 16.87
N VAL A 133 -5.42 7.76 16.25
CA VAL A 133 -4.32 7.06 16.92
C VAL A 133 -3.10 7.97 16.93
N ALA A 134 -2.64 8.33 18.13
CA ALA A 134 -1.41 9.09 18.31
C ALA A 134 -0.20 8.14 18.27
N LEU A 135 0.75 8.39 17.35
CA LEU A 135 1.97 7.57 17.16
C LEU A 135 3.25 8.35 17.48
N ASP A 136 3.15 9.56 17.99
CA ASP A 136 4.25 10.50 18.24
C ASP A 136 5.31 9.94 19.21
N GLU A 137 4.89 9.30 20.30
CA GLU A 137 5.81 8.64 21.24
C GLU A 137 6.59 7.51 20.54
N VAL A 138 5.88 6.61 19.84
CA VAL A 138 6.48 5.48 19.12
C VAL A 138 7.44 5.96 18.03
N LEU A 139 7.07 7.01 17.29
CA LEU A 139 7.92 7.60 16.26
C LEU A 139 9.17 8.25 16.83
N THR A 140 9.05 8.90 17.99
CA THR A 140 10.17 9.50 18.70
C THR A 140 11.17 8.43 19.14
N ASP A 141 10.68 7.33 19.72
CA ASP A 141 11.51 6.19 20.12
C ASP A 141 12.26 5.56 18.94
N LEU A 142 11.56 5.41 17.81
CA LEU A 142 12.15 4.87 16.58
C LEU A 142 13.01 5.89 15.82
N LYS A 143 13.05 7.15 16.27
CA LYS A 143 13.74 8.28 15.60
C LYS A 143 13.29 8.45 14.14
N LEU A 144 12.00 8.27 13.89
CA LEU A 144 11.40 8.39 12.57
C LEU A 144 10.71 9.74 12.40
N ASN A 145 10.81 10.30 11.19
CA ASN A 145 10.03 11.49 10.82
C ASN A 145 8.54 11.11 10.69
N PRO A 146 7.59 11.91 11.21
CA PRO A 146 6.14 11.71 10.99
C PRO A 146 5.72 11.54 9.52
N GLU A 147 6.44 12.16 8.58
CA GLU A 147 6.21 11.95 7.15
C GLU A 147 6.42 10.49 6.72
N THR A 148 7.08 9.65 7.53
CA THR A 148 7.29 8.23 7.26
C THR A 148 6.05 7.37 7.48
N VAL A 149 5.07 7.85 8.26
CA VAL A 149 3.80 7.16 8.53
C VAL A 149 2.59 7.77 7.85
N GLU A 150 2.78 8.84 7.09
CA GLU A 150 1.71 9.42 6.27
C GLU A 150 1.20 8.39 5.25
N TRP A 151 -0.08 8.02 5.34
CA TRP A 151 -0.71 7.15 4.36
C TRP A 151 -1.01 7.94 3.08
N LYS A 152 -0.42 7.53 1.96
CA LYS A 152 -0.73 8.09 0.64
C LYS A 152 -1.50 7.08 -0.18
N VAL A 153 -2.54 7.51 -0.88
CA VAL A 153 -3.31 6.65 -1.80
C VAL A 153 -2.39 6.16 -2.92
N PRO A 154 -2.36 4.86 -3.26
CA PRO A 154 -1.48 4.36 -4.32
C PRO A 154 -1.82 4.99 -5.68
N ARG A 155 -0.81 5.33 -6.49
CA ARG A 155 -1.01 6.02 -7.78
C ARG A 155 -1.88 5.25 -8.77
N TYR A 156 -1.83 3.92 -8.73
CA TYR A 156 -2.62 3.08 -9.63
C TYR A 156 -4.14 3.22 -9.44
N PHE A 157 -4.60 3.72 -8.28
CA PHE A 157 -6.02 4.06 -8.08
C PHE A 157 -6.44 5.26 -8.93
N LEU A 158 -5.51 6.17 -9.24
CA LEU A 158 -5.78 7.41 -9.97
C LEU A 158 -5.63 7.21 -11.49
N ASP A 159 -4.62 6.43 -11.90
CA ASP A 159 -4.21 6.34 -13.30
C ASP A 159 -4.90 5.20 -14.09
N GLY A 160 -5.44 4.19 -13.40
CA GLY A 160 -6.00 2.99 -14.03
C GLY A 160 -7.48 3.12 -14.40
N LYS A 161 -7.83 2.98 -15.68
CA LYS A 161 -9.25 2.92 -16.14
C LYS A 161 -10.06 1.84 -15.41
N GLU A 162 -9.53 0.62 -15.32
CA GLU A 162 -10.17 -0.49 -14.60
C GLU A 162 -10.40 -0.17 -13.12
N CYS A 163 -9.43 0.50 -12.47
CA CYS A 163 -9.59 0.90 -11.07
C CYS A 163 -10.67 1.98 -10.94
N ARG A 164 -10.78 2.91 -11.88
CA ARG A 164 -11.85 3.93 -11.87
C ARG A 164 -13.23 3.29 -11.93
N GLU A 165 -13.46 2.37 -12.86
CA GLU A 165 -14.73 1.64 -12.98
C GLU A 165 -15.03 0.84 -11.69
N GLU A 166 -14.05 0.10 -11.16
CA GLU A 166 -14.21 -0.61 -9.88
C GLU A 166 -14.56 0.33 -8.70
N ILE A 167 -14.01 1.55 -8.68
CA ILE A 167 -14.26 2.55 -7.64
C ILE A 167 -15.67 3.13 -7.78
N GLU A 168 -16.08 3.49 -9.00
CA GLU A 168 -17.43 4.00 -9.29
C GLU A 168 -18.50 2.98 -8.89
N ASP A 169 -18.32 1.70 -9.25
CA ASP A 169 -19.22 0.62 -8.85
C ASP A 169 -19.31 0.44 -7.34
N LYS A 170 -18.17 0.57 -6.64
CA LYS A 170 -18.14 0.49 -5.17
C LYS A 170 -18.78 1.71 -4.53
N GLN A 171 -18.58 2.90 -5.10
CA GLN A 171 -19.20 4.13 -4.62
C GLN A 171 -20.72 4.04 -4.71
N HIS A 172 -21.26 3.60 -5.85
CA HIS A 172 -22.70 3.39 -6.00
C HIS A 172 -23.28 2.41 -4.98
N LYS A 173 -22.54 1.34 -4.65
CA LYS A 173 -22.96 0.39 -3.59
C LYS A 173 -22.95 1.06 -2.22
N ILE A 174 -21.92 1.84 -1.92
CA ILE A 174 -21.83 2.57 -0.64
C ILE A 174 -23.01 3.53 -0.53
N ASP A 175 -23.25 4.36 -1.55
CA ASP A 175 -24.36 5.32 -1.56
C ASP A 175 -25.72 4.63 -1.40
N HIS A 176 -25.92 3.51 -2.09
CA HIS A 176 -27.11 2.69 -1.95
C HIS A 176 -27.30 2.19 -0.52
N TRP A 177 -26.27 1.57 0.08
CA TRP A 177 -26.37 1.02 1.43
C TRP A 177 -26.52 2.12 2.48
N LEU A 178 -25.85 3.25 2.33
CA LEU A 178 -26.02 4.39 3.22
C LEU A 178 -27.46 4.90 3.22
N GLY A 179 -28.08 5.03 2.04
CA GLY A 179 -29.49 5.37 1.92
C GLY A 179 -30.40 4.34 2.58
N VAL A 180 -30.12 3.05 2.41
CA VAL A 180 -30.88 1.94 3.05
C VAL A 180 -30.78 1.99 4.58
N PHE A 181 -29.61 2.29 5.12
CA PHE A 181 -29.38 2.37 6.57
C PHE A 181 -29.70 3.74 7.18
N GLY A 182 -30.18 4.71 6.39
CA GLY A 182 -30.45 6.07 6.84
C GLY A 182 -29.19 6.82 7.31
N MET A 183 -28.02 6.41 6.82
CA MET A 183 -26.72 7.01 7.14
C MET A 183 -26.36 8.07 6.09
N SER A 184 -25.60 9.09 6.49
CA SER A 184 -25.17 10.19 5.62
C SER A 184 -23.64 10.25 5.51
N LEU A 185 -23.13 10.62 4.32
CA LEU A 185 -21.70 10.96 4.11
C LEU A 185 -21.38 12.40 4.50
N VAL A 186 -22.38 13.21 4.88
CA VAL A 186 -22.12 14.56 5.40
C VAL A 186 -21.22 14.38 6.62
N PRO A 187 -19.98 14.89 6.60
CA PRO A 187 -19.11 14.83 7.76
C PRO A 187 -19.85 15.44 8.95
N ASP A 188 -19.73 14.84 10.13
CA ASP A 188 -20.21 15.50 11.35
C ASP A 188 -19.64 16.92 11.36
N ASP A 189 -20.51 17.92 11.50
CA ASP A 189 -20.05 19.30 11.60
C ASP A 189 -19.37 19.45 12.96
N LEU A 190 -18.05 19.25 12.98
CA LEU A 190 -17.23 19.36 14.19
C LEU A 190 -17.18 20.81 14.73
N LEU A 191 -17.78 21.78 14.02
CA LEU A 191 -17.98 23.16 14.46
C LEU A 191 -19.41 23.40 14.96
N ASP A 192 -20.33 22.45 14.77
CA ASP A 192 -21.62 22.48 15.43
C ASP A 192 -21.39 22.27 16.93
N LYS A 193 -21.80 23.25 17.72
CA LYS A 193 -21.67 23.23 19.18
C LYS A 193 -22.73 22.36 19.84
N LYS A 194 -23.68 21.83 19.06
CA LYS A 194 -24.69 20.91 19.55
C LYS A 194 -24.02 19.57 19.83
N ASP A 195 -23.83 19.25 21.10
CA ASP A 195 -23.30 17.95 21.51
C ASP A 195 -24.26 16.86 20.97
N PRO A 196 -23.81 15.94 20.10
CA PRO A 196 -24.66 14.88 19.58
C PRO A 196 -25.15 13.90 20.67
N PHE A 197 -24.64 14.01 21.90
CA PHE A 197 -25.05 13.25 23.08
C PHE A 197 -25.83 14.07 24.12
N GLU A 198 -26.11 15.36 23.89
CA GLU A 198 -27.03 16.12 24.74
C GLU A 198 -28.45 15.55 24.55
N ALA A 199 -28.93 14.82 25.55
CA ALA A 199 -30.32 14.38 25.60
C ALA A 199 -31.24 15.61 25.65
N ASP A 200 -32.17 15.70 24.71
CA ASP A 200 -33.12 16.81 24.61
C ASP A 200 -34.08 16.76 25.81
N GLU A 201 -33.74 17.46 26.91
CA GLU A 201 -34.57 17.55 28.13
C GLU A 201 -35.93 18.23 27.88
N ARG A 202 -36.21 18.71 26.66
CA ARG A 202 -37.46 19.38 26.30
C ARG A 202 -38.58 18.44 25.85
N ALA A 203 -38.38 17.12 25.85
CA ALA A 203 -39.44 16.15 25.56
C ALA A 203 -40.27 15.71 26.80
N SER A 204 -40.18 16.43 27.93
CA SER A 204 -41.06 16.24 29.08
C SER A 204 -41.55 17.57 29.63
N SER A 205 -42.51 18.19 28.94
CA SER A 205 -43.52 19.10 29.51
C SER A 205 -44.77 19.10 28.63
#